data_AF-A0A7G8VDB5-F1
#
_entry.id   AF-A0A7G8VDB5-F1
#
_cell.length_a   1.000
_cell.length_b   1.000
_cell.length_c   1.000
_cell.angle_alpha   90.00
_cell.angle_beta   90.00
_cell.angle_gamma   90.00
#
_symmetry.space_group_name_H-M   'P 1'
#
loop_
_entity.id
_entity.type
_entity.pdbx_description
1 polymer ?
#
loop_
_entity_poly.entity_id
_entity_poly.type
_entity_poly.pdbx_seq_one_letter_code
_entity_poly.pdbx_strand_id
1 'polypeptide(L)'
;MATQRPSFPVRLTPTASAATRGRMPAVPVKPMVPTTPSMASDAVRARMVQKLAAQGISDPRVLRAMSAVDRHRFVDSALVNQAYEDTSLPIGLGQTISKPSVVARMIELLLGAPALAGKPQERLGRVLEIGTGCGYQAAVLNQVATEVYSIERLRGLHERARANLRHFRLATVHLMLGDGMVGYAKGAPYAGIIAAAGGEAVPEAWITQLAVGGRIVAPTHSASGGQALVVIDKTPRGLERLVLEAVHFVPLKSGIA
;
A
#
# COMPACT_ATOMS: atom_id res chain seq x y z
N MET A 1 -14.24 5.82 -58.97
CA MET A 1 -15.37 6.73 -59.20
C MET A 1 -16.28 6.64 -57.97
N ALA A 2 -15.96 7.35 -56.91
CA ALA A 2 -16.58 8.63 -56.50
C ALA A 2 -18.05 8.49 -56.08
N THR A 3 -18.28 8.21 -54.79
CA THR A 3 -19.59 8.29 -54.14
C THR A 3 -19.68 9.61 -53.36
N GLN A 4 -20.57 10.50 -53.81
CA GLN A 4 -20.90 11.77 -53.15
C GLN A 4 -22.30 11.71 -52.55
N ARG A 5 -22.43 12.35 -51.39
CA ARG A 5 -23.54 12.33 -50.42
C ARG A 5 -24.84 12.97 -50.96
N PRO A 6 -26.00 12.62 -50.39
CA PRO A 6 -27.12 13.54 -50.28
C PRO A 6 -27.10 14.33 -48.95
N SER A 7 -27.43 15.60 -49.09
CA SER A 7 -27.58 16.64 -48.08
C SER A 7 -28.91 16.57 -47.33
N PHE A 8 -28.88 16.79 -46.02
CA PHE A 8 -30.04 17.08 -45.17
C PHE A 8 -29.84 18.45 -44.52
N PRO A 9 -30.91 19.27 -44.45
CA PRO A 9 -31.15 20.04 -43.26
C PRO A 9 -32.56 19.75 -42.72
N VAL A 10 -32.66 19.27 -41.48
CA VAL A 10 -33.93 19.34 -40.74
C VAL A 10 -33.81 20.50 -39.77
N ARG A 11 -34.60 21.54 -40.03
CA ARG A 11 -34.75 22.73 -39.19
C ARG A 11 -35.87 22.44 -38.18
N LEU A 12 -35.54 22.35 -36.89
CA LEU A 12 -36.53 22.30 -35.81
C LEU A 12 -36.53 23.65 -35.08
N THR A 13 -37.71 24.26 -35.03
CA THR A 13 -38.05 25.50 -34.33
C THR A 13 -38.00 25.34 -32.80
N PRO A 14 -37.56 26.35 -32.03
CA PRO A 14 -37.56 26.27 -30.58
C PRO A 14 -38.91 26.75 -30.02
N THR A 15 -39.63 25.87 -29.31
CA THR A 15 -40.70 26.28 -28.40
C THR A 15 -40.13 26.47 -27.00
N ALA A 16 -40.29 27.69 -26.49
CA ALA A 16 -39.88 28.10 -25.15
C ALA A 16 -40.75 27.46 -24.06
N SER A 17 -40.12 27.00 -22.98
CA SER A 17 -40.65 27.14 -21.62
C SER A 17 -39.47 27.11 -20.65
N ALA A 18 -39.05 28.32 -20.24
CA ALA A 18 -38.02 28.52 -19.24
C ALA A 18 -38.66 28.43 -17.86
N ALA A 19 -38.47 27.29 -17.18
CA ALA A 19 -38.67 27.19 -15.74
C ALA A 19 -37.36 27.57 -15.04
N THR A 20 -37.32 28.77 -14.46
CA THR A 20 -36.24 29.27 -13.60
C THR A 20 -36.09 28.38 -12.36
N ARG A 21 -35.08 27.50 -12.35
CA ARG A 21 -34.53 26.96 -11.11
C ARG A 21 -33.50 27.94 -10.57
N GLY A 22 -33.79 28.50 -9.40
CA GLY A 22 -32.88 29.39 -8.68
C GLY A 22 -31.52 28.72 -8.47
N ARG A 23 -30.47 29.39 -8.96
CA ARG A 23 -29.08 28.98 -8.80
C ARG A 23 -28.62 29.44 -7.42
N MET A 24 -28.50 28.53 -6.46
CA MET A 24 -27.83 28.85 -5.21
C MET A 24 -26.36 29.19 -5.50
N PRO A 25 -25.77 30.20 -4.85
CA PRO A 25 -24.38 30.56 -5.08
C PRO A 25 -23.50 29.39 -4.63
N ALA A 26 -22.66 28.90 -5.54
CA ALA A 26 -21.61 27.95 -5.22
C ALA A 26 -20.65 28.63 -4.23
N VAL A 27 -20.54 28.06 -3.02
CA VAL A 27 -19.50 28.46 -2.06
C VAL A 27 -18.15 28.15 -2.71
N PRO A 28 -17.23 29.12 -2.84
CA PRO A 28 -15.92 28.85 -3.39
C PRO A 28 -15.17 27.90 -2.44
N VAL A 29 -14.98 26.66 -2.87
CA VAL A 29 -14.07 25.74 -2.20
C VAL A 29 -12.67 26.29 -2.43
N LYS A 30 -12.12 26.91 -1.39
CA LYS A 30 -10.77 27.46 -1.39
C LYS A 30 -9.79 26.33 -1.74
N PRO A 31 -8.87 26.50 -2.69
CA PRO A 31 -7.84 25.49 -2.94
C PRO A 31 -7.08 25.24 -1.64
N MET A 32 -7.09 24.00 -1.17
CA MET A 32 -6.33 23.59 0.00
C MET A 32 -4.85 23.64 -0.40
N VAL A 33 -4.17 24.68 0.08
CA VAL A 33 -2.72 24.86 -0.06
C VAL A 33 -2.05 23.64 0.58
N PRO A 34 -1.02 23.03 -0.05
CA PRO A 34 -0.28 21.95 0.60
C PRO A 34 0.34 22.50 1.88
N THR A 35 0.02 21.88 3.01
CA THR A 35 0.75 22.11 4.26
C THR A 35 2.22 21.84 3.99
N THR A 36 3.01 22.91 3.96
CA THR A 36 4.47 22.83 3.92
C THR A 36 4.94 21.93 5.06
N PRO A 37 5.89 21.00 4.82
CA PRO A 37 6.49 20.22 5.89
C PRO A 37 7.08 21.21 6.89
N SER A 38 6.53 21.23 8.10
CA SER A 38 7.09 22.01 9.20
C SER A 38 8.32 21.26 9.72
N MET A 39 9.38 21.98 10.10
CA MET A 39 10.50 21.45 10.89
C MET A 39 10.02 20.60 12.08
N ALA A 40 8.82 20.89 12.61
CA ALA A 40 8.17 20.10 13.66
C ALA A 40 7.81 18.66 13.22
N SER A 41 7.33 18.47 11.98
CA SER A 41 6.97 17.14 11.45
C SER A 41 8.21 16.24 11.31
N ASP A 42 9.34 16.81 10.91
CA ASP A 42 10.60 16.08 10.79
C ASP A 42 11.14 15.65 12.15
N ALA A 43 11.09 16.52 13.16
CA ALA A 43 11.48 16.17 14.53
C ALA A 43 10.59 15.07 15.13
N VAL A 44 9.27 15.16 14.91
CA VAL A 44 8.32 14.13 15.38
C VAL A 44 8.56 12.80 14.67
N ARG A 45 8.82 12.80 13.35
CA ARG A 45 9.18 11.60 12.58
C ARG A 45 10.48 10.98 13.08
N ALA A 46 11.51 11.79 13.33
CA ALA A 46 12.78 11.31 13.88
C ALA A 46 12.59 10.64 15.25
N ARG A 47 11.74 11.22 16.12
CA ARG A 47 11.39 10.63 17.41
C ARG A 47 10.64 9.31 17.27
N MET A 48 9.73 9.19 16.29
CA MET A 48 9.08 7.91 15.97
C MET A 48 10.14 6.85 15.60
N VAL A 49 11.08 7.18 14.70
CA VAL A 49 12.13 6.23 14.28
C VAL A 49 13.04 5.81 15.45
N GLN A 50 13.40 6.74 16.34
CA GLN A 50 14.15 6.42 17.57
C GLN A 50 13.39 5.44 18.47
N LYS A 51 12.07 5.60 18.63
CA LYS A 51 11.24 4.66 19.39
C LYS A 51 11.21 3.28 18.73
N LEU A 52 11.09 3.21 17.40
CA LEU A 52 11.12 1.94 16.66
C LEU A 52 12.43 1.19 16.90
N ALA A 53 13.57 1.89 16.86
CA ALA A 53 14.87 1.31 17.16
C ALA A 53 14.95 0.79 18.61
N ALA A 54 14.48 1.58 19.58
CA ALA A 54 14.44 1.18 20.99
C ALA A 54 13.49 -0.01 21.26
N GLN A 55 12.49 -0.22 20.39
CA GLN A 55 11.56 -1.36 20.44
C GLN A 55 12.10 -2.61 19.71
N GLY A 56 13.32 -2.57 19.18
CA GLY A 56 14.00 -3.74 18.62
C GLY A 56 14.06 -3.79 17.09
N ILE A 57 13.60 -2.77 16.36
CA ILE A 57 13.86 -2.67 14.92
C ILE A 57 15.35 -2.34 14.74
N SER A 58 16.09 -3.31 14.24
CA SER A 58 17.56 -3.30 14.19
C SER A 58 18.11 -3.09 12.78
N ASP A 59 17.34 -3.42 11.73
CA ASP A 59 17.81 -3.26 10.36
C ASP A 59 17.89 -1.76 9.98
N PRO A 60 19.09 -1.23 9.70
CA PRO A 60 19.27 0.18 9.41
C PRO A 60 18.63 0.61 8.09
N ARG A 61 18.40 -0.31 7.14
CA ARG A 61 17.67 -0.04 5.88
C ARG A 61 16.21 0.29 6.19
N VAL A 62 15.60 -0.43 7.14
CA VAL A 62 14.21 -0.19 7.58
C VAL A 62 14.09 1.14 8.30
N LEU A 63 14.98 1.44 9.26
CA LEU A 63 14.95 2.71 9.98
C LEU A 63 15.13 3.91 9.03
N ARG A 64 16.03 3.81 8.04
CA ARG A 64 16.18 4.82 6.99
C ARG A 64 14.91 4.97 6.15
N ALA A 65 14.29 3.86 5.73
CA ALA A 65 13.05 3.88 4.95
C ALA A 65 11.91 4.56 5.72
N MET A 66 11.73 4.24 7.01
CA MET A 66 10.72 4.85 7.87
C MET A 66 10.98 6.35 8.10
N SER A 67 12.25 6.78 8.10
CA SER A 67 12.63 8.19 8.21
C SER A 67 12.40 8.98 6.91
N ALA A 68 12.49 8.33 5.75
CA ALA A 68 12.38 8.98 4.44
C ALA A 68 10.93 9.24 4.00
N VAL A 69 9.96 8.49 4.52
CA VAL A 69 8.56 8.57 4.07
C VAL A 69 7.71 9.39 5.03
N ASP A 70 7.13 10.47 4.53
CA ASP A 70 6.21 11.35 5.25
C ASP A 70 4.86 10.68 5.52
N ARG A 71 4.77 9.90 6.60
CA ARG A 71 3.54 9.18 6.99
C ARG A 71 2.30 10.08 7.08
N HIS A 72 2.45 11.34 7.52
CA HIS A 72 1.34 12.29 7.61
C HIS A 72 0.68 12.63 6.27
N ARG A 73 1.35 12.40 5.13
CA ARG A 73 0.77 12.58 3.79
C ARG A 73 -0.23 11.50 3.40
N PHE A 74 -0.33 10.42 4.17
CA PHE A 74 -1.15 9.25 3.88
C PHE A 74 -2.41 9.15 4.76
N VAL A 75 -2.64 10.13 5.64
CA VAL A 75 -3.78 10.18 6.55
C VAL A 75 -4.65 11.40 6.27
N ASP A 76 -5.86 11.44 6.85
CA ASP A 76 -6.68 12.64 6.81
C ASP A 76 -6.01 13.80 7.56
N SER A 77 -6.24 15.03 7.10
CA SER A 77 -5.81 16.27 7.75
C SER A 77 -6.12 16.31 9.26
N ALA A 78 -7.29 15.79 9.66
CA ALA A 78 -7.71 15.73 11.07
C ALA A 78 -6.84 14.79 11.93
N LEU A 79 -6.09 13.88 11.30
CA LEU A 79 -5.29 12.85 11.96
C LEU A 79 -3.78 13.09 11.84
N VAL A 80 -3.34 14.19 11.22
CA VAL A 80 -1.91 14.51 11.00
C VAL A 80 -1.13 14.52 12.30
N ASN A 81 -1.71 15.03 13.40
CA ASN A 81 -1.05 15.09 14.70
C ASN A 81 -0.80 13.69 15.31
N GLN A 82 -1.58 12.69 14.90
CA GLN A 82 -1.43 11.30 15.35
C GLN A 82 -0.62 10.46 14.36
N ALA A 83 -0.23 11.00 13.21
CA ALA A 83 0.35 10.22 12.11
C ALA A 83 1.61 9.44 12.50
N TYR A 84 2.36 9.94 13.48
CA TYR A 84 3.63 9.38 13.96
C TYR A 84 3.52 8.71 15.34
N GLU A 85 2.31 8.64 15.89
CA GLU A 85 2.04 7.79 17.05
C GLU A 85 2.06 6.32 16.61
N ASP A 86 2.42 5.42 17.53
CA ASP A 86 2.48 4.00 17.22
C ASP A 86 1.09 3.34 17.26
N THR A 87 0.18 3.86 16.44
CA THR A 87 -1.22 3.46 16.37
C THR A 87 -1.69 3.32 14.92
N SER A 88 -2.74 2.54 14.73
CA SER A 88 -3.44 2.43 13.45
C SER A 88 -4.45 3.55 13.32
N LEU A 89 -4.56 4.14 12.13
CA LEU A 89 -5.48 5.25 11.88
C LEU A 89 -6.46 4.89 10.75
N PRO A 90 -7.72 5.36 10.80
CA PRO A 90 -8.68 5.08 9.73
C PRO A 90 -8.28 5.79 8.43
N ILE A 91 -8.42 5.07 7.32
CA ILE A 91 -8.16 5.59 5.95
C ILE A 91 -9.41 5.54 5.06
N GLY A 92 -10.57 5.31 5.66
CA GLY A 92 -11.86 5.18 4.98
C GLY A 92 -12.16 3.74 4.53
N LEU A 93 -13.40 3.52 4.08
CA LEU A 93 -13.91 2.22 3.60
C LEU A 93 -13.71 1.05 4.58
N GLY A 94 -13.72 1.32 5.89
CA GLY A 94 -13.49 0.30 6.92
C GLY A 94 -12.03 -0.15 7.07
N GLN A 95 -11.09 0.49 6.37
CA GLN A 95 -9.67 0.15 6.39
C GLN A 95 -8.86 1.10 7.27
N THR A 96 -7.66 0.64 7.66
CA THR A 96 -6.71 1.42 8.47
C THR A 96 -5.33 1.45 7.82
N ILE A 97 -4.55 2.49 8.13
CA ILE A 97 -3.10 2.47 7.96
C ILE A 97 -2.49 1.77 9.19
N SER A 98 -1.67 0.73 8.97
CA SER A 98 -1.04 -0.07 10.03
C SER A 98 -0.12 0.77 10.92
N LYS A 99 0.07 0.36 12.18
CA LYS A 99 1.01 1.00 13.12
C LYS A 99 2.42 1.11 12.51
N PRO A 100 3.16 2.22 12.73
CA PRO A 100 4.56 2.32 12.34
C PRO A 100 5.43 1.12 12.75
N SER A 101 5.27 0.60 13.98
CA SER A 101 6.00 -0.57 14.46
C SER A 101 5.72 -1.83 13.66
N VAL A 102 4.45 -2.07 13.32
CA VAL A 102 4.03 -3.22 12.51
C VAL A 102 4.59 -3.11 11.08
N VAL A 103 4.51 -1.92 10.46
CA VAL A 103 5.09 -1.68 9.12
C VAL A 103 6.60 -1.96 9.13
N ALA A 104 7.33 -1.38 10.09
CA ALA A 104 8.77 -1.56 10.21
C ALA A 104 9.14 -3.03 10.44
N ARG A 105 8.43 -3.69 11.37
CA ARG A 105 8.66 -5.09 11.72
C ARG A 105 8.46 -6.03 10.53
N MET A 106 7.37 -5.86 9.78
CA MET A 106 7.10 -6.73 8.64
C MET A 106 8.11 -6.53 7.50
N ILE A 107 8.58 -5.29 7.28
CA ILE A 107 9.63 -5.04 6.29
C ILE A 107 10.98 -5.60 6.76
N GLU A 108 11.31 -5.47 8.05
CA GLU A 108 12.53 -6.07 8.62
C GLU A 108 12.53 -7.59 8.43
N LEU A 109 11.40 -8.25 8.73
CA LEU A 109 11.22 -9.67 8.48
C LEU A 109 11.38 -10.02 7.00
N LEU A 110 10.81 -9.20 6.10
CA LEU A 110 10.92 -9.40 4.65
C LEU A 110 12.38 -9.29 4.17
N LEU A 111 13.17 -8.38 4.73
CA LEU A 111 14.59 -8.22 4.42
C LEU A 111 15.48 -9.33 4.98
N GLY A 112 14.97 -10.16 5.89
CA GLY A 112 15.61 -11.39 6.33
C GLY A 112 15.48 -12.56 5.35
N ALA A 113 14.96 -12.33 4.13
CA ALA A 113 14.83 -13.36 3.10
C ALA A 113 16.17 -14.07 2.83
N PRO A 114 16.18 -15.40 2.59
CA PRO A 114 17.41 -16.16 2.36
C PRO A 114 18.30 -15.61 1.23
N ALA A 115 17.71 -15.06 0.17
CA ALA A 115 18.45 -14.47 -0.95
C ALA A 115 19.28 -13.22 -0.57
N LEU A 116 18.97 -12.57 0.56
CA LEU A 116 19.70 -11.43 1.10
C LEU A 116 20.67 -11.80 2.24
N ALA A 117 20.77 -13.08 2.60
CA ALA A 117 21.70 -13.53 3.64
C ALA A 117 23.14 -13.15 3.27
N GLY A 118 23.84 -12.48 4.19
CA GLY A 118 25.19 -11.98 3.96
C GLY A 118 25.29 -10.73 3.06
N LYS A 119 24.17 -10.13 2.65
CA LYS A 119 24.11 -8.95 1.77
C LYS A 119 23.43 -7.76 2.47
N PRO A 120 24.02 -7.20 3.53
CA PRO A 120 23.37 -6.22 4.41
C PRO A 120 23.07 -4.87 3.73
N GLN A 121 23.68 -4.59 2.57
CA GLN A 121 23.45 -3.35 1.82
C GLN A 121 22.65 -3.56 0.52
N GLU A 122 22.37 -4.81 0.12
CA GLU A 122 21.55 -5.04 -1.07
C GLU A 122 20.09 -4.66 -0.80
N ARG A 123 19.46 -4.16 -1.86
CA ARG A 123 18.02 -3.98 -1.92
C ARG A 123 17.37 -5.32 -2.20
N LEU A 124 16.16 -5.51 -1.69
CA LEU A 124 15.32 -6.63 -2.07
C LEU A 124 14.99 -6.53 -3.58
N GLY A 125 14.76 -7.67 -4.23
CA GLY A 125 14.29 -7.71 -5.62
C GLY A 125 12.87 -7.14 -5.77
N ARG A 126 12.12 -7.60 -6.78
CA ARG A 126 10.70 -7.22 -6.92
C ARG A 126 9.90 -7.67 -5.72
N VAL A 127 9.06 -6.78 -5.18
CA VAL A 127 8.15 -7.08 -4.08
C VAL A 127 6.70 -7.00 -4.54
N LEU A 128 5.88 -7.95 -4.12
CA LEU A 128 4.42 -7.86 -4.20
C LEU A 128 3.84 -7.49 -2.84
N GLU A 129 3.16 -6.35 -2.77
CA GLU A 129 2.36 -5.94 -1.62
C GLU A 129 0.89 -6.25 -1.88
N ILE A 130 0.25 -6.92 -0.91
CA ILE A 130 -1.18 -7.22 -0.92
C ILE A 130 -1.90 -6.27 0.04
N GLY A 131 -2.80 -5.44 -0.50
CA GLY A 131 -3.54 -4.43 0.24
C GLY A 131 -2.80 -3.10 0.28
N THR A 132 -2.79 -2.36 -0.84
CA THR A 132 -2.15 -1.03 -0.93
C THR A 132 -2.69 -0.05 0.12
N GLY A 133 -4.00 -0.08 0.39
CA GLY A 133 -4.65 0.85 1.30
C GLY A 133 -4.42 2.30 0.91
N CYS A 134 -3.75 3.06 1.76
CA CYS A 134 -3.40 4.47 1.49
C CYS A 134 -2.11 4.65 0.69
N GLY A 135 -1.30 3.60 0.49
CA GLY A 135 -0.02 3.62 -0.23
C GLY A 135 1.22 3.88 0.64
N TYR A 136 1.09 4.03 1.96
CA TYR A 136 2.24 4.30 2.84
C TYR A 136 3.27 3.17 2.82
N GLN A 137 2.83 1.93 3.02
CA GLN A 137 3.71 0.76 3.02
C GLN A 137 4.39 0.57 1.66
N ALA A 138 3.67 0.76 0.53
CA ALA A 138 4.25 0.81 -0.81
C ALA A 138 5.42 1.81 -0.93
N ALA A 139 5.26 3.03 -0.38
CA ALA A 139 6.31 4.05 -0.39
C ALA A 139 7.51 3.66 0.48
N VAL A 140 7.29 3.02 1.63
CA VAL A 140 8.39 2.54 2.49
C VAL A 140 9.12 1.36 1.84
N LEU A 141 8.38 0.41 1.25
CA LEU A 141 8.95 -0.70 0.48
C LEU A 141 9.81 -0.21 -0.69
N ASN A 142 9.42 0.88 -1.35
CA ASN A 142 10.19 1.48 -2.43
C ASN A 142 11.62 1.89 -2.02
N GLN A 143 11.86 2.18 -0.74
CA GLN A 143 13.18 2.53 -0.24
C GLN A 143 14.11 1.32 -0.10
N VAL A 144 13.56 0.11 0.03
CA VAL A 144 14.32 -1.11 0.34
C VAL A 144 14.25 -2.17 -0.76
N ALA A 145 13.29 -2.08 -1.67
CA ALA A 145 13.11 -2.98 -2.81
C ALA A 145 13.53 -2.31 -4.12
N THR A 146 13.87 -3.08 -5.14
CA THR A 146 14.16 -2.57 -6.50
C THR A 146 12.89 -2.11 -7.21
N GLU A 147 11.78 -2.82 -6.99
CA GLU A 147 10.49 -2.55 -7.61
C GLU A 147 9.36 -3.05 -6.69
N VAL A 148 8.25 -2.33 -6.64
CA VAL A 148 7.09 -2.65 -5.78
C VAL A 148 5.85 -2.73 -6.64
N TYR A 149 5.20 -3.89 -6.62
CA TYR A 149 3.89 -4.14 -7.20
C TYR A 149 2.91 -4.17 -6.04
N SER A 150 1.95 -3.25 -5.98
CA SER A 150 0.98 -3.16 -4.90
C SER A 150 -0.43 -3.33 -5.43
N ILE A 151 -1.15 -4.33 -4.92
CA ILE A 151 -2.52 -4.66 -5.35
C ILE A 151 -3.53 -4.26 -4.29
N GLU A 152 -4.57 -3.54 -4.72
CA GLU A 152 -5.70 -3.12 -3.89
C GLU A 152 -6.99 -3.59 -4.52
N ARG A 153 -7.92 -4.08 -3.70
CA ARG A 153 -9.23 -4.55 -4.18
C ARG A 153 -10.29 -3.46 -4.19
N LEU A 154 -10.17 -2.48 -3.29
CA LEU A 154 -11.12 -1.38 -3.14
C LEU A 154 -10.77 -0.24 -4.08
N ARG A 155 -11.61 0.00 -5.09
CA ARG A 155 -11.37 1.06 -6.08
C ARG A 155 -11.12 2.42 -5.44
N GLY A 156 -11.91 2.78 -4.42
CA GLY A 156 -11.73 4.06 -3.72
C GLY A 156 -10.36 4.21 -3.05
N LEU A 157 -9.80 3.14 -2.47
CA LEU A 157 -8.47 3.17 -1.88
C LEU A 157 -7.36 3.12 -2.93
N HIS A 158 -7.54 2.36 -4.01
CA HIS A 158 -6.61 2.37 -5.14
C HIS A 158 -6.41 3.79 -5.69
N GLU A 159 -7.50 4.52 -5.93
CA GLU A 159 -7.45 5.91 -6.41
C GLU A 159 -6.83 6.85 -5.37
N ARG A 160 -7.11 6.63 -4.08
CA ARG A 160 -6.51 7.40 -2.97
C ARG A 160 -4.99 7.18 -2.89
N ALA A 161 -4.53 5.94 -2.96
CA ALA A 161 -3.10 5.60 -2.97
C ALA A 161 -2.40 6.24 -4.17
N ARG A 162 -3.02 6.19 -5.37
CA ARG A 162 -2.48 6.87 -6.56
C ARG A 162 -2.34 8.37 -6.36
N ALA A 163 -3.33 9.02 -5.73
CA ALA A 163 -3.27 10.44 -5.43
C ALA A 163 -2.16 10.77 -4.42
N ASN A 164 -2.07 10.03 -3.32
CA ASN A 164 -1.05 10.22 -2.28
C ASN A 164 0.38 10.05 -2.84
N LEU A 165 0.60 9.01 -3.65
CA LEU A 165 1.92 8.64 -4.17
C LEU A 165 2.40 9.52 -5.32
N ARG A 166 1.49 10.24 -6.00
CA ARG A 166 1.82 11.10 -7.15
C ARG A 166 2.94 12.11 -6.85
N HIS A 167 2.97 12.67 -5.65
CA HIS A 167 3.95 13.69 -5.26
C HIS A 167 5.35 13.11 -5.01
N PHE A 168 5.45 11.83 -4.68
CA PHE A 168 6.72 11.15 -4.44
C PHE A 168 7.44 10.74 -5.73
N ARG A 169 6.75 10.74 -6.88
CA ARG A 169 7.31 10.39 -8.21
C ARG A 169 8.07 9.05 -8.20
N LEU A 170 7.51 8.06 -7.52
CA LEU A 170 8.13 6.74 -7.37
C LEU A 170 7.97 5.92 -8.66
N ALA A 171 8.98 5.99 -9.54
CA ALA A 171 8.94 5.33 -10.85
C ALA A 171 8.86 3.80 -10.76
N THR A 172 9.26 3.22 -9.63
CA THR A 172 9.32 1.77 -9.40
C THR A 172 8.21 1.27 -8.47
N VAL A 173 7.13 2.05 -8.28
CA VAL A 173 5.90 1.60 -7.62
C VAL A 173 4.78 1.48 -8.64
N HIS A 174 4.27 0.27 -8.79
CA HIS A 174 3.18 -0.09 -9.70
C HIS A 174 1.94 -0.39 -8.85
N LEU A 175 0.87 0.36 -9.07
CA LEU A 175 -0.42 0.14 -8.40
C LEU A 175 -1.35 -0.64 -9.32
N MET A 176 -1.96 -1.70 -8.79
CA MET A 176 -2.96 -2.49 -9.50
C MET A 176 -4.26 -2.49 -8.71
N LEU A 177 -5.37 -2.28 -9.41
CA LEU A 177 -6.69 -2.62 -8.90
C LEU A 177 -6.99 -4.08 -9.23
N GLY A 178 -7.13 -4.93 -8.21
CA GLY A 178 -7.32 -6.36 -8.42
C GLY A 178 -7.52 -7.17 -7.15
N ASP A 179 -7.76 -8.46 -7.32
CA ASP A 179 -7.86 -9.40 -6.21
C ASP A 179 -6.46 -9.82 -5.72
N GLY A 180 -6.12 -9.42 -4.51
CA GLY A 180 -4.85 -9.77 -3.89
C GLY A 180 -4.66 -11.27 -3.64
N MET A 181 -5.73 -12.07 -3.51
CA MET A 181 -5.62 -13.51 -3.26
C MET A 181 -5.01 -14.28 -4.44
N VAL A 182 -5.16 -13.77 -5.68
CA VAL A 182 -4.54 -14.37 -6.87
C VAL A 182 -3.12 -13.84 -7.14
N GLY A 183 -2.66 -12.86 -6.35
CA GLY A 183 -1.39 -12.17 -6.56
C GLY A 183 -1.35 -11.38 -7.87
N TYR A 184 -0.17 -11.23 -8.45
CA TYR A 184 0.02 -10.60 -9.75
C TYR A 184 1.08 -11.35 -10.57
N ALA A 185 0.66 -12.41 -11.26
CA ALA A 185 1.58 -13.32 -11.95
C ALA A 185 2.46 -12.65 -13.01
N LYS A 186 2.01 -11.54 -13.62
CA LYS A 186 2.79 -10.83 -14.66
C LYS A 186 4.06 -10.17 -14.12
N GLY A 187 4.11 -9.82 -12.83
CA GLY A 187 5.30 -9.27 -12.18
C GLY A 187 6.19 -10.31 -11.49
N ALA A 188 5.74 -11.57 -11.46
CA ALA A 188 6.48 -12.67 -10.85
C ALA A 188 7.75 -13.02 -11.67
N PRO A 189 8.74 -13.71 -11.07
CA PRO A 189 8.80 -14.08 -9.66
C PRO A 189 9.15 -12.89 -8.75
N TYR A 190 8.68 -12.93 -7.51
CA TYR A 190 8.94 -11.92 -6.49
C TYR A 190 10.03 -12.37 -5.51
N ALA A 191 10.93 -11.46 -5.15
CA ALA A 191 11.90 -11.68 -4.08
C ALA A 191 11.25 -11.57 -2.69
N GLY A 192 10.13 -10.86 -2.59
CA GLY A 192 9.32 -10.81 -1.37
C GLY A 192 7.84 -10.61 -1.66
N ILE A 193 6.99 -11.18 -0.82
CA ILE A 193 5.55 -10.90 -0.83
C ILE A 193 5.14 -10.50 0.59
N ILE A 194 4.40 -9.42 0.73
CA ILE A 194 3.98 -8.87 2.01
C ILE A 194 2.50 -8.51 1.98
N ALA A 195 1.73 -8.90 3.00
CA ALA A 195 0.29 -8.66 3.04
C ALA A 195 -0.14 -7.79 4.22
N ALA A 196 -0.81 -6.68 3.94
CA ALA A 196 -1.41 -5.78 4.92
C ALA A 196 -2.88 -6.11 5.22
N ALA A 197 -3.28 -7.38 5.05
CA ALA A 197 -4.59 -7.91 5.38
C ALA A 197 -4.47 -9.39 5.78
N GLY A 198 -5.22 -9.81 6.80
CA GLY A 198 -5.14 -11.16 7.37
C GLY A 198 -6.15 -12.12 6.76
N GLY A 199 -5.69 -13.30 6.33
CA GLY A 199 -6.53 -14.37 5.77
C GLY A 199 -6.49 -15.66 6.60
N GLU A 200 -7.29 -16.64 6.21
CA GLU A 200 -7.26 -17.99 6.83
C GLU A 200 -5.88 -18.66 6.66
N ALA A 201 -5.31 -18.55 5.47
CA ALA A 201 -4.00 -19.07 5.13
C ALA A 201 -3.35 -18.19 4.05
N VAL A 202 -2.05 -18.39 3.83
CA VAL A 202 -1.35 -17.81 2.69
C VAL A 202 -1.85 -18.49 1.40
N PRO A 203 -2.36 -17.73 0.40
CA PRO A 203 -2.79 -18.30 -0.87
C PRO A 203 -1.64 -18.99 -1.63
N GLU A 204 -1.95 -20.14 -2.25
CA GLU A 204 -0.98 -20.91 -3.06
C GLU A 204 -0.41 -20.09 -4.23
N ALA A 205 -1.21 -19.16 -4.77
CA ALA A 205 -0.77 -18.24 -5.81
C ALA A 205 0.45 -17.42 -5.39
N TRP A 206 0.55 -17.04 -4.12
CA TRP A 206 1.71 -16.27 -3.61
C TRP A 206 2.94 -17.16 -3.55
N ILE A 207 2.80 -18.40 -3.07
CA ILE A 207 3.89 -19.40 -3.01
C ILE A 207 4.41 -19.70 -4.42
N THR A 208 3.51 -19.90 -5.39
CA THR A 208 3.85 -20.12 -6.79
C THR A 208 4.62 -18.93 -7.38
N GLN A 209 4.20 -17.70 -7.08
CA GLN A 209 4.80 -16.47 -7.58
C GLN A 209 6.08 -16.03 -6.85
N LEU A 210 6.43 -16.67 -5.73
CA LEU A 210 7.66 -16.38 -4.98
C LEU A 210 8.89 -17.01 -5.65
N ALA A 211 9.97 -16.25 -5.75
CA ALA A 211 11.27 -16.74 -6.19
C ALA A 211 11.86 -17.72 -5.16
N VAL A 212 12.70 -18.66 -5.62
CA VAL A 212 13.57 -19.41 -4.70
C VAL A 212 14.54 -18.43 -4.03
N GLY A 213 14.69 -18.55 -2.72
CA GLY A 213 15.37 -17.60 -1.83
C GLY A 213 14.51 -16.42 -1.38
N GLY A 214 13.28 -16.30 -1.90
CA GLY A 214 12.33 -15.25 -1.50
C GLY A 214 11.57 -15.59 -0.22
N ARG A 215 10.91 -14.56 0.34
CA ARG A 215 10.15 -14.64 1.59
C ARG A 215 8.74 -14.07 1.47
N ILE A 216 7.77 -14.72 2.10
CA ILE A 216 6.42 -14.20 2.34
C ILE A 216 6.33 -13.74 3.81
N VAL A 217 5.75 -12.56 4.04
CA VAL A 217 5.39 -12.07 5.37
C VAL A 217 3.91 -11.68 5.37
N ALA A 218 3.07 -12.44 6.08
CA ALA A 218 1.62 -12.24 6.04
C ALA A 218 0.96 -12.56 7.38
N PRO A 219 -0.04 -11.78 7.82
CA PRO A 219 -0.91 -12.18 8.92
C PRO A 219 -1.83 -13.33 8.47
N THR A 220 -1.90 -14.41 9.25
CA THR A 220 -2.88 -15.49 9.06
C THR A 220 -3.60 -15.80 10.35
N HIS A 221 -4.77 -16.45 10.28
CA HIS A 221 -5.39 -17.00 11.48
C HIS A 221 -4.46 -18.01 12.18
N SER A 222 -4.40 -17.92 13.51
CA SER A 222 -3.66 -18.84 14.36
C SER A 222 -4.57 -19.96 14.85
N ALA A 223 -4.02 -21.16 15.04
CA ALA A 223 -4.73 -22.28 15.65
C ALA A 223 -5.21 -21.97 17.09
N SER A 224 -4.52 -21.06 17.79
CA SER A 224 -4.89 -20.58 19.12
C SER A 224 -6.01 -19.53 19.14
N GLY A 225 -6.59 -19.20 17.98
CA GLY A 225 -7.49 -18.06 17.80
C GLY A 225 -6.74 -16.75 17.51
N GLY A 226 -7.45 -15.80 16.88
CA GLY A 226 -6.88 -14.52 16.43
C GLY A 226 -5.98 -14.64 15.20
N GLN A 227 -5.18 -13.60 14.93
CA GLN A 227 -4.20 -13.60 13.83
C GLN A 227 -2.77 -13.57 14.39
N ALA A 228 -1.86 -14.24 13.70
CA ALA A 228 -0.43 -14.22 13.96
C ALA A 228 0.33 -13.91 12.67
N LEU A 229 1.50 -13.28 12.82
CA LEU A 229 2.37 -13.03 11.69
C LEU A 229 3.06 -14.34 11.27
N VAL A 230 3.03 -14.65 9.98
CA VAL A 230 3.69 -15.84 9.42
C VAL A 230 4.78 -15.40 8.46
N VAL A 231 5.92 -16.08 8.56
CA VAL A 231 7.03 -15.99 7.62
C VAL A 231 7.13 -17.32 6.88
N ILE A 232 7.22 -17.26 5.55
CA ILE A 232 7.46 -18.43 4.71
C ILE A 232 8.66 -18.15 3.81
N ASP A 233 9.70 -18.97 3.94
CA ASP A 233 10.85 -18.97 3.05
C ASP A 233 10.73 -20.06 1.99
N LYS A 234 10.97 -19.71 0.73
CA LYS A 234 11.06 -20.70 -0.35
C LYS A 234 12.51 -21.04 -0.59
N THR A 235 12.94 -22.19 -0.13
CA THR A 235 14.30 -22.69 -0.33
C THR A 235 14.35 -23.61 -1.55
N PRO A 236 15.54 -23.98 -2.05
CA PRO A 236 15.66 -25.01 -3.09
C PRO A 236 15.10 -26.38 -2.67
N ARG A 237 14.93 -26.62 -1.37
CA ARG A 237 14.44 -27.89 -0.79
C ARG A 237 12.96 -27.89 -0.46
N GLY A 238 12.28 -26.75 -0.55
CA GLY A 238 10.86 -26.63 -0.21
C GLY A 238 10.55 -25.35 0.55
N LEU A 239 9.45 -25.37 1.31
CA LEU A 239 8.98 -24.22 2.08
C LEU A 239 9.32 -24.40 3.55
N GLU A 240 9.89 -23.37 4.17
CA GLU A 240 10.11 -23.29 5.60
C GLU A 240 9.16 -22.24 6.18
N ARG A 241 8.35 -22.62 7.19
CA ARG A 241 7.32 -21.76 7.77
C ARG A 241 7.58 -21.51 9.24
N LEU A 242 7.49 -20.24 9.64
CA LEU A 242 7.58 -19.79 11.02
C LEU A 242 6.34 -18.96 11.38
N VAL A 243 5.78 -19.21 12.56
CA VAL A 243 4.70 -18.42 13.15
C VAL A 243 5.30 -17.56 14.25
N LEU A 244 4.98 -16.27 14.23
CA LEU A 244 5.56 -15.23 15.08
C LEU A 244 4.49 -14.61 15.98
N GLU A 245 4.70 -13.35 16.38
CA GLU A 245 3.82 -12.59 17.26
C GLU A 245 2.36 -12.47 16.76
N ALA A 246 1.45 -12.33 17.73
CA ALA A 246 0.04 -12.02 17.48
C ALA A 246 -0.11 -10.61 16.87
N VAL A 247 -1.02 -10.49 15.92
CA VAL A 247 -1.30 -9.24 15.20
C VAL A 247 -2.81 -9.10 14.98
N HIS A 248 -3.23 -7.90 14.57
CA HIS A 248 -4.61 -7.66 14.20
C HIS A 248 -4.68 -6.83 12.92
N PHE A 249 -5.18 -7.45 11.87
CA PHE A 249 -5.34 -6.87 10.54
C PHE A 249 -6.78 -7.01 10.06
N VAL A 250 -7.16 -6.07 9.20
CA VAL A 250 -8.38 -6.17 8.40
C VAL A 250 -8.39 -7.47 7.57
N PRO A 251 -9.57 -8.06 7.31
CA PRO A 251 -9.66 -9.33 6.61
C PRO A 251 -9.20 -9.21 5.15
N LEU A 252 -8.42 -10.19 4.71
CA LEU A 252 -8.13 -10.45 3.30
C LEU A 252 -9.40 -10.99 2.64
N LYS A 253 -9.80 -10.39 1.52
CA LYS A 253 -11.03 -10.74 0.79
C LYS A 253 -10.75 -10.88 -0.70
N SER A 254 -11.39 -11.86 -1.32
CA SER A 254 -11.37 -12.06 -2.77
C SER A 254 -12.24 -11.02 -3.51
N GLY A 255 -11.99 -10.86 -4.81
CA GLY A 255 -12.71 -9.98 -5.71
C GLY A 255 -12.40 -8.49 -5.54
N ILE A 256 -12.82 -7.71 -6.53
CA ILE A 256 -12.73 -6.23 -6.55
C ILE A 256 -14.03 -5.65 -5.99
N ALA A 257 -13.96 -4.54 -5.27
CA ALA A 257 -15.13 -3.79 -4.80
C ALA A 257 -14.97 -2.26 -4.95
#